data_AF-A0A5R8MRJ8-F1
#
_entry.id   AF-A0A5R8MRJ8-F1
#
_cell.length_a   1.000
_cell.length_b   1.000
_cell.length_c   1.000
_cell.angle_alpha   90.00
_cell.angle_beta   90.00
_cell.angle_gamma   90.00
#
_symmetry.space_group_name_H-M   'P 1'
#
loop_
_entity.id
_entity.type
_entity.pdbx_description
1 polymer ?
#
loop_
_entity_poly.entity_id
_entity_poly.type
_entity_poly.pdbx_seq_one_letter_code
_entity_poly.pdbx_strand_id
1 'polypeptide(L)'
;MVHSIVTVLAAAWVAFSAYAILTRAAWVIEPLQSYGVPASWWPWLGAAKAAGAAGLLAGLVVPMIGILAGIGLVVYFAGAVITVLRARSYKTVAYPILYLVPVIAALLLGAAA
;
A
#
# COMPACT_ATOMS: atom_id res chain seq x y z
N MET A 1 -15.80 0.90 16.55
CA MET A 1 -14.86 2.02 16.75
C MET A 1 -13.43 1.67 16.33
N VAL A 2 -12.83 0.61 16.87
CA VAL A 2 -11.45 0.19 16.53
C VAL A 2 -11.26 -0.06 15.02
N HIS A 3 -12.16 -0.81 14.38
CA HIS A 3 -12.11 -1.08 12.93
C HIS A 3 -12.01 0.21 12.09
N SER A 4 -12.87 1.19 12.35
CA SER A 4 -12.90 2.46 11.58
C SER A 4 -11.62 3.26 11.78
N ILE A 5 -11.10 3.34 13.01
CA ILE A 5 -9.83 4.04 13.31
C ILE A 5 -8.67 3.39 12.56
N VAL A 6 -8.55 2.05 12.63
CA VAL A 6 -7.48 1.31 11.94
C VAL A 6 -7.59 1.49 10.44
N THR A 7 -8.79 1.44 9.87
CA THR A 7 -9.02 1.62 8.43
C THR A 7 -8.65 3.02 7.97
N VAL A 8 -9.02 4.06 8.71
CA VAL A 8 -8.66 5.45 8.38
C VAL A 8 -7.15 5.65 8.46
N LEU A 9 -6.49 5.15 9.51
CA LEU A 9 -5.04 5.25 9.65
C LEU A 9 -4.30 4.49 8.55
N ALA A 10 -4.73 3.27 8.23
CA ALA A 10 -4.16 2.49 7.13
C ALA A 10 -4.34 3.19 5.78
N ALA A 11 -5.54 3.72 5.50
CA ALA A 11 -5.82 4.45 4.28
C ALA A 11 -4.95 5.72 4.18
N ALA A 12 -4.82 6.50 5.26
CA ALA A 12 -3.96 7.68 5.29
C ALA A 12 -2.49 7.34 5.05
N TRP A 13 -2.00 6.25 5.67
CA TRP A 13 -0.63 5.78 5.51
C TRP A 13 -0.34 5.33 4.08
N VAL A 14 -1.24 4.56 3.47
CA VAL A 14 -1.13 4.14 2.06
C VAL A 14 -1.24 5.33 1.11
N ALA A 15 -2.13 6.28 1.39
CA ALA A 15 -2.27 7.51 0.60
C ALA A 15 -1.01 8.37 0.66
N PHE A 16 -0.36 8.49 1.82
CA PHE A 16 0.94 9.15 1.95
C PHE A 16 2.01 8.45 1.08
N SER A 17 2.03 7.11 1.08
CA SER A 17 2.91 6.32 0.21
C SER A 17 2.64 6.55 -1.27
N ALA A 18 1.37 6.68 -1.67
CA ALA A 18 0.94 6.99 -3.02
C ALA A 18 1.40 8.39 -3.43
N TYR A 19 1.19 9.37 -2.56
CA TYR A 19 1.63 10.75 -2.77
C TYR A 19 3.15 10.83 -2.96
N ALA A 20 3.93 10.15 -2.13
CA ALA A 20 5.39 10.20 -2.19
C ALA A 20 5.95 9.62 -3.50
N ILE A 21 5.37 8.54 -4.04
CA ILE A 21 5.79 8.01 -5.35
C ILE A 21 5.33 8.89 -6.51
N LEU A 22 4.10 9.45 -6.44
CA LEU A 22 3.54 10.30 -7.49
C LEU A 22 4.27 11.65 -7.59
N THR A 23 4.71 12.20 -6.46
CA THR A 23 5.55 13.41 -6.40
C THR A 23 7.05 13.13 -6.59
N ARG A 24 7.42 11.87 -6.83
CA ARG A 24 8.80 11.43 -7.07
C ARG A 24 9.76 11.82 -5.94
N ALA A 25 9.33 11.66 -4.70
CA ALA A 25 10.18 11.89 -3.55
C ALA A 25 11.45 11.03 -3.63
N ALA A 26 12.62 11.65 -3.43
CA ALA A 26 13.93 11.01 -3.60
C ALA A 26 14.06 9.69 -2.83
N TRP A 27 13.63 9.70 -1.55
CA TRP A 27 13.66 8.52 -0.67
C TRP A 27 12.73 7.37 -1.10
N VAL A 28 11.84 7.58 -2.07
CA VAL A 28 11.00 6.54 -2.68
C VAL A 28 11.56 6.10 -4.03
N ILE A 29 11.95 7.05 -4.88
CA ILE A 29 12.40 6.73 -6.25
C ILE A 29 13.80 6.11 -6.28
N GLU A 30 14.73 6.53 -5.42
CA GLU A 30 16.09 5.99 -5.37
C GLU A 30 16.08 4.49 -5.03
N PRO A 31 15.34 4.03 -3.99
CA PRO A 31 15.17 2.59 -3.78
C PRO A 31 14.49 1.90 -4.96
N LEU A 32 13.43 2.46 -5.55
CA LEU A 32 12.74 1.86 -6.70
C LEU A 32 13.67 1.65 -7.90
N GLN A 33 14.54 2.62 -8.18
CA GLN A 33 15.58 2.50 -9.20
C GLN A 33 16.57 1.40 -8.86
N SER A 34 17.01 1.32 -7.60
CA SER A 34 17.91 0.26 -7.13
C SER A 34 17.29 -1.14 -7.27
N TYR A 35 15.96 -1.24 -7.23
CA TYR A 35 15.25 -2.50 -7.44
C TYR A 35 15.04 -2.86 -8.91
N GLY A 36 15.42 -1.97 -9.84
CA GLY A 36 15.18 -2.14 -11.27
C GLY A 36 13.73 -1.86 -11.70
N VAL A 37 12.95 -1.12 -10.91
CA VAL A 37 11.57 -0.74 -11.30
C VAL A 37 11.63 0.46 -12.26
N PRO A 38 11.22 0.28 -13.54
CA PRO A 38 11.32 1.35 -14.53
C PRO A 38 10.39 2.53 -14.19
N ALA A 39 10.83 3.74 -14.52
CA ALA A 39 10.11 4.98 -14.18
C ALA A 39 8.70 5.08 -14.80
N SER A 40 8.48 4.40 -15.92
CA SER A 40 7.16 4.29 -16.56
C SER A 40 6.11 3.61 -15.67
N TRP A 41 6.52 2.81 -14.68
CA TRP A 41 5.62 2.14 -13.74
C TRP A 41 5.25 2.99 -12.53
N TRP A 42 6.02 4.02 -12.19
CA TRP A 42 5.79 4.80 -10.96
C TRP A 42 4.38 5.44 -10.89
N PRO A 43 3.84 6.02 -11.98
CA PRO A 43 2.47 6.55 -11.97
C PRO A 43 1.42 5.46 -11.70
N TRP A 44 1.58 4.29 -12.30
CA TRP A 44 0.67 3.16 -12.12
C TRP A 44 0.72 2.59 -10.69
N LEU A 45 1.93 2.47 -10.13
CA LEU A 45 2.13 2.05 -8.75
C LEU A 45 1.50 3.04 -7.75
N GLY A 46 1.68 4.34 -7.98
CA GLY A 46 1.05 5.39 -7.19
C GLY A 46 -0.48 5.38 -7.30
N ALA A 47 -1.00 5.26 -8.52
CA ALA A 47 -2.45 5.19 -8.77
C ALA A 47 -3.07 3.96 -8.10
N ALA A 48 -2.42 2.80 -8.15
CA ALA A 48 -2.89 1.58 -7.49
C ALA A 48 -3.00 1.77 -5.96
N LYS A 49 -1.97 2.37 -5.33
CA LYS A 49 -2.02 2.70 -3.90
C LYS A 49 -3.11 3.70 -3.57
N ALA A 50 -3.25 4.77 -4.36
CA ALA A 50 -4.27 5.79 -4.16
C ALA A 50 -5.69 5.20 -4.28
N ALA A 51 -5.93 4.37 -5.30
CA ALA A 51 -7.18 3.66 -5.49
C ALA A 51 -7.48 2.71 -4.33
N GLY A 52 -6.48 1.96 -3.85
CA GLY A 52 -6.64 1.10 -2.67
C GLY A 52 -6.96 1.89 -1.40
N ALA A 53 -6.28 3.02 -1.16
CA ALA A 53 -6.56 3.88 -0.02
C ALA A 53 -7.98 4.47 -0.08
N ALA A 54 -8.40 4.96 -1.25
CA ALA A 54 -9.77 5.44 -1.47
C ALA A 54 -10.81 4.31 -1.28
N GLY A 55 -10.50 3.11 -1.77
CA GLY A 55 -11.35 1.93 -1.60
C GLY A 55 -11.49 1.48 -0.15
N LEU A 56 -10.43 1.56 0.66
CA LEU A 56 -10.52 1.30 2.10
C LEU A 56 -11.48 2.28 2.80
N LEU A 57 -11.43 3.56 2.46
CA LEU A 57 -12.34 4.57 3.01
C LEU A 57 -13.78 4.36 2.54
N ALA A 58 -13.99 4.09 1.25
CA ALA A 58 -15.30 3.73 0.70
C ALA A 58 -15.85 2.45 1.35
N GLY A 59 -14.96 1.54 1.74
CA GLY A 59 -15.24 0.32 2.50
C GLY A 59 -15.97 0.53 3.82
N LEU A 60 -15.79 1.70 4.46
CA LEU A 60 -16.50 2.05 5.69
C LEU A 60 -18.00 2.25 5.47
N VAL A 61 -18.42 2.53 4.24
CA VAL A 61 -19.83 2.68 3.83
C VAL A 61 -20.31 1.45 3.06
N VAL A 62 -19.45 0.89 2.21
CA VAL A 62 -19.75 -0.27 1.36
C VAL A 62 -18.71 -1.38 1.62
N PRO A 63 -18.97 -2.30 2.56
CA PRO A 63 -17.97 -3.27 3.05
C PRO A 63 -17.27 -4.07 1.95
N MET A 64 -18.01 -4.47 0.91
CA MET A 64 -17.45 -5.22 -0.23
C MET A 64 -16.31 -4.44 -0.94
N ILE A 65 -16.44 -3.12 -1.09
CA ILE A 65 -15.39 -2.29 -1.70
C ILE A 65 -14.14 -2.28 -0.82
N GLY A 66 -14.32 -2.19 0.50
CA GLY A 66 -13.21 -2.23 1.47
C GLY A 66 -12.45 -3.54 1.43
N ILE A 67 -13.16 -4.67 1.35
CA ILE A 67 -12.55 -6.00 1.25
C ILE A 67 -11.73 -6.12 -0.04
N LEU A 68 -12.31 -5.76 -1.19
CA LEU A 68 -11.60 -5.81 -2.47
C LEU A 68 -10.37 -4.88 -2.50
N ALA A 69 -10.50 -3.67 -1.96
CA ALA A 69 -9.40 -2.73 -1.84
C ALA A 69 -8.28 -3.25 -0.92
N GLY A 70 -8.65 -3.82 0.22
CA GLY A 70 -7.70 -4.45 1.15
C GLY A 70 -6.95 -5.60 0.50
N ILE A 71 -7.64 -6.52 -0.17
CA ILE A 71 -7.02 -7.63 -0.91
C ILE A 71 -6.07 -7.09 -1.99
N GLY A 72 -6.51 -6.10 -2.77
CA GLY A 72 -5.68 -5.48 -3.80
C GLY A 72 -4.40 -4.85 -3.23
N LEU A 73 -4.50 -4.15 -2.09
CA LEU A 73 -3.34 -3.58 -1.40
C LEU A 73 -2.42 -4.65 -0.81
N VAL A 74 -2.97 -5.75 -0.27
CA VAL A 74 -2.17 -6.89 0.20
C VAL A 74 -1.36 -7.47 -0.96
N VAL A 75 -1.99 -7.75 -2.10
CA VAL A 75 -1.31 -8.25 -3.31
C VAL A 75 -0.26 -7.25 -3.79
N TYR A 76 -0.59 -5.96 -3.82
CA TYR A 76 0.33 -4.89 -4.20
C TYR A 76 1.60 -4.89 -3.32
N PHE A 77 1.44 -4.86 -1.99
CA PHE A 77 2.59 -4.77 -1.08
C PHE A 77 3.35 -6.09 -0.98
N ALA A 78 2.69 -7.24 -1.12
CA ALA A 78 3.37 -8.52 -1.26
C ALA A 78 4.24 -8.55 -2.53
N GLY A 79 3.73 -8.07 -3.66
CA GLY A 79 4.51 -7.88 -4.89
C GLY A 79 5.71 -6.96 -4.67
N ALA A 80 5.53 -5.85 -3.95
CA ALA A 80 6.63 -4.95 -3.60
C ALA A 80 7.70 -5.64 -2.74
N VAL A 81 7.31 -6.43 -1.72
CA VAL A 81 8.25 -7.24 -0.91
C VAL A 81 9.04 -8.19 -1.81
N ILE A 82 8.37 -8.92 -2.71
CA ILE A 82 9.01 -9.84 -3.65
C ILE A 82 10.01 -9.09 -4.54
N THR A 83 9.66 -7.92 -5.07
CA THR A 83 10.55 -7.09 -5.88
C THR A 83 11.80 -6.66 -5.12
N VAL A 84 11.65 -6.21 -3.87
CA VAL A 84 12.78 -5.81 -3.01
C VAL A 84 13.70 -7.00 -2.69
N LEU A 85 13.11 -8.16 -2.38
CA LEU A 85 13.87 -9.39 -2.11
C LEU A 85 14.60 -9.90 -3.36
N ARG A 86 13.98 -9.84 -4.54
CA ARG A 86 14.62 -10.18 -5.82
C ARG A 86 15.79 -9.26 -6.14
N ALA A 87 15.69 -7.99 -5.79
CA ALA A 87 16.78 -7.02 -5.86
C ALA A 87 17.85 -7.21 -4.76
N ARG A 88 17.69 -8.19 -3.86
CA ARG A 88 18.58 -8.48 -2.72
C ARG A 88 18.76 -7.29 -1.77
N SER A 89 17.80 -6.37 -1.74
CA SER A 89 17.87 -5.17 -0.91
C SER A 89 17.22 -5.38 0.46
N TYR A 90 17.83 -6.25 1.28
CA TYR A 90 17.27 -6.64 2.59
C TYR A 90 17.11 -5.48 3.57
N LYS A 91 17.94 -4.42 3.45
CA LYS A 91 17.86 -3.23 4.31
C LYS A 91 16.58 -2.43 4.09
N THR A 92 15.96 -2.55 2.92
CA THR A 92 14.81 -1.73 2.52
C THR A 92 13.51 -2.52 2.43
N VAL A 93 13.55 -3.84 2.69
CA VAL A 93 12.37 -4.71 2.72
C VAL A 93 11.37 -4.30 3.80
N ALA A 94 11.85 -3.64 4.85
CA ALA A 94 10.99 -3.11 5.90
C ALA A 94 9.97 -2.09 5.36
N TYR A 95 10.31 -1.31 4.33
CA TYR A 95 9.41 -0.28 3.80
C TYR A 95 8.07 -0.84 3.31
N PRO A 96 8.00 -1.80 2.36
CA PRO A 96 6.71 -2.36 1.95
C PRO A 96 6.00 -3.12 3.08
N ILE A 97 6.74 -3.76 4.01
CA ILE A 97 6.15 -4.46 5.16
C ILE A 97 5.42 -3.47 6.09
N LEU A 98 5.98 -2.28 6.33
CA LEU A 98 5.36 -1.24 7.15
C LEU A 98 4.01 -0.76 6.63
N TYR A 99 3.74 -0.91 5.32
CA TYR A 99 2.42 -0.63 4.74
C TYR A 99 1.52 -1.87 4.70
N LEU A 100 2.10 -3.06 4.50
CA LEU A 100 1.37 -4.31 4.43
C LEU A 100 0.65 -4.64 5.75
N VAL A 101 1.32 -4.45 6.89
CA VAL A 101 0.77 -4.81 8.21
C VAL A 101 -0.50 -4.04 8.55
N PRO A 102 -0.55 -2.68 8.45
CA PRO A 102 -1.79 -1.93 8.68
C PRO A 102 -2.92 -2.31 7.73
N VAL A 103 -2.62 -2.61 6.46
CA VAL A 103 -3.62 -3.03 5.47
C VAL A 103 -4.23 -4.38 5.85
N ILE A 104 -3.40 -5.36 6.23
CA ILE A 104 -3.89 -6.65 6.71
C ILE A 104 -4.77 -6.47 7.95
N ALA A 105 -4.33 -5.64 8.91
CA ALA A 105 -5.10 -5.36 10.12
C ALA A 105 -6.46 -4.73 9.78
N ALA A 106 -6.50 -3.73 8.90
CA ALA A 106 -7.74 -3.10 8.46
C ALA A 106 -8.67 -4.09 7.75
N LEU A 107 -8.13 -4.93 6.86
CA LEU A 107 -8.88 -5.96 6.13
C LEU A 107 -9.49 -7.01 7.07
N LEU A 108 -8.69 -7.54 8.01
CA LEU A 108 -9.17 -8.56 8.95
C LEU A 108 -10.23 -7.99 9.90
N LEU A 109 -10.03 -6.77 10.40
CA LEU A 109 -11.01 -6.10 11.24
C LEU A 109 -12.30 -5.78 10.47
N GLY A 110 -12.20 -5.43 9.19
CA GLY A 110 -13.36 -5.14 8.35
C GLY A 110 -14.14 -6.38 7.91
N ALA A 111 -13.45 -7.51 7.70
CA ALA A 111 -14.09 -8.79 7.41
C ALA A 111 -14.84 -9.39 8.62
N ALA A 112 -14.50 -8.94 9.82
CA ALA A 112 -15.10 -9.40 11.08
C ALA A 112 -16.11 -8.40 11.68
N ALA A 113 -16.36 -7.27 11.02
CA ALA A 113 -17.26 -6.20 11.46
C ALA A 113 -18.63 -6.31 10.80
#